data_AF-A0A0F8XD14-F1
#
_entry.id   AF-A0A0F8XD14-F1
#
_cell.length_a   1.000
_cell.length_b   1.000
_cell.length_c   1.000
_cell.angle_alpha   90.00
_cell.angle_beta   90.00
_cell.angle_gamma   90.00
#
_symmetry.space_group_name_H-M   'P 1'
#
loop_
_entity.id
_entity.type
_entity.pdbx_description
1 polymer ?
#
loop_
_entity_poly.entity_id
_entity_poly.type
_entity_poly.pdbx_seq_one_letter_code
_entity_poly.pdbx_strand_id
1 'polypeptide(L)'
;LNKAPQQDPDAINEMRRMVLDSNDGSPPRVLDPFGGGGSLPLEAARLGAEAHTLDLNPVAVLTMLATVDYPFRFATTQFPVPPGSSAKTLFDNQSSGESTVTGIAEAVRRWSGWVYHYVAERIEKFYESESGATIVAYFWAKTVECTNPSCSHQIPMLAHRWLSRRKNKPPIAYRVRVDGSGGMTAEILEGDDAVTDDPSNGTMARGSTKCPHCTETLKPEQVKAQTWKGKTGRWMFEVAEKINPGVRFRSATAADTHAFEEASQELGRRIEENPDPFETLVPDETFPEPGSLGIRPTLYAVTNWGQMFNSRQQLALVVFTEAVREAYRAALALGAGSEEAQAISLYLALLVSRMAI
;
A
#
# COMPACT_ATOMS: atom_id res chain seq x y z
N LEU A 1 -28.46 -20.40 -14.81
CA LEU A 1 -27.49 -19.32 -15.17
C LEU A 1 -27.65 -18.05 -14.31
N ASN A 2 -28.32 -18.06 -13.14
CA ASN A 2 -28.82 -16.83 -12.49
C ASN A 2 -27.84 -16.09 -11.56
N LYS A 3 -26.52 -16.34 -11.65
CA LYS A 3 -25.52 -15.58 -10.87
C LYS A 3 -24.28 -15.32 -11.72
N ALA A 4 -24.02 -14.06 -12.00
CA ALA A 4 -22.72 -13.57 -12.45
C ALA A 4 -21.88 -13.12 -11.23
N PRO A 5 -20.55 -13.25 -11.26
CA PRO A 5 -19.76 -13.87 -12.34
C PRO A 5 -19.88 -15.39 -12.33
N GLN A 6 -20.13 -15.99 -13.50
CA GLN A 6 -20.11 -17.44 -13.69
C GLN A 6 -18.66 -17.91 -13.80
N GLN A 7 -18.24 -18.97 -13.10
CA GLN A 7 -16.89 -19.53 -13.20
C GLN A 7 -16.86 -20.97 -13.73
N ASP A 8 -18.02 -21.60 -13.87
CA ASP A 8 -18.16 -22.93 -14.47
C ASP A 8 -17.81 -22.90 -15.97
N PRO A 9 -16.74 -23.61 -16.41
CA PRO A 9 -16.36 -23.69 -17.81
C PRO A 9 -17.48 -24.17 -18.73
N ASP A 10 -18.30 -25.12 -18.28
CA ASP A 10 -19.37 -25.70 -19.09
C ASP A 10 -20.47 -24.67 -19.34
N ALA A 11 -20.86 -23.94 -18.30
CA ALA A 11 -21.81 -22.83 -18.43
C ALA A 11 -21.29 -21.70 -19.33
N ILE A 12 -19.98 -21.39 -19.29
CA ILE A 12 -19.38 -20.39 -20.18
C ILE A 12 -19.41 -20.88 -21.63
N ASN A 13 -19.09 -22.14 -21.87
CA ASN A 13 -19.14 -22.73 -23.21
C ASN A 13 -20.58 -22.79 -23.75
N GLU A 14 -21.56 -23.08 -22.90
CA GLU A 14 -22.98 -22.99 -23.26
C GLU A 14 -23.37 -21.56 -23.67
N MET A 15 -22.98 -20.55 -22.87
CA MET A 15 -23.24 -19.14 -23.20
C MET A 15 -22.55 -18.71 -24.49
N ARG A 16 -21.31 -19.13 -24.74
CA ARG A 16 -20.59 -18.89 -26.01
C ARG A 16 -21.35 -19.45 -27.21
N ARG A 17 -21.84 -20.69 -27.09
CA ARG A 17 -22.65 -21.33 -28.13
C ARG A 17 -23.95 -20.56 -28.37
N MET A 18 -24.66 -20.17 -27.31
CA MET A 18 -25.88 -19.36 -27.43
C MET A 18 -25.62 -18.01 -28.12
N VAL A 19 -24.50 -17.35 -27.80
CA VAL A 19 -24.10 -16.09 -28.44
C VAL A 19 -23.84 -16.32 -29.94
N LEU A 20 -23.08 -17.35 -30.31
CA LEU A 20 -22.82 -17.67 -31.71
C LEU A 20 -24.09 -18.04 -32.48
N ASP A 21 -24.93 -18.90 -31.92
CA ASP A 21 -26.20 -19.35 -32.53
C ASP A 21 -27.16 -18.17 -32.76
N SER A 22 -27.13 -17.17 -31.87
CA SER A 22 -27.95 -15.95 -31.97
C SER A 22 -27.41 -14.92 -32.98
N ASN A 23 -26.22 -15.14 -33.53
CA ASN A 23 -25.53 -14.22 -34.44
C ASN A 23 -25.09 -14.93 -35.74
N ASP A 24 -25.94 -15.82 -36.26
CA ASP A 24 -25.74 -16.55 -37.51
C ASP A 24 -24.38 -17.30 -37.58
N GLY A 25 -23.94 -17.83 -36.43
CA GLY A 25 -22.67 -18.54 -36.30
C GLY A 25 -21.42 -17.64 -36.33
N SER A 26 -21.58 -16.32 -36.35
CA SER A 26 -20.48 -15.35 -36.36
C SER A 26 -20.32 -14.68 -34.99
N PRO A 27 -19.08 -14.48 -34.50
CA PRO A 27 -18.83 -13.66 -33.32
C PRO A 27 -19.43 -12.26 -33.47
N PRO A 28 -20.32 -11.80 -32.56
CA PRO A 28 -20.82 -10.44 -32.63
C PRO A 28 -19.71 -9.44 -32.30
N ARG A 29 -19.82 -8.24 -32.87
CA ARG A 29 -18.96 -7.11 -32.54
C ARG A 29 -19.60 -6.26 -31.45
N VAL A 30 -18.86 -6.02 -30.37
CA VAL A 30 -19.31 -5.20 -29.24
C VAL A 30 -18.39 -4.00 -29.11
N LEU A 31 -18.96 -2.79 -29.11
CA LEU A 31 -18.23 -1.56 -28.83
C LEU A 31 -18.63 -1.04 -27.45
N ASP A 32 -17.65 -0.91 -26.57
CA ASP A 32 -17.76 -0.16 -25.32
C ASP A 32 -16.99 1.16 -25.42
N PRO A 33 -17.64 2.29 -25.72
CA PRO A 33 -16.96 3.56 -25.93
C PRO A 33 -16.48 4.22 -24.62
N PHE A 34 -16.80 3.65 -23.45
CA PHE A 34 -16.46 4.17 -22.12
C PHE A 34 -16.02 3.04 -21.19
N GLY A 35 -14.96 2.35 -21.61
CA GLY A 35 -14.60 1.06 -21.02
C GLY A 35 -14.21 1.10 -19.55
N GLY A 36 -13.72 2.23 -19.03
CA GLY A 36 -13.37 2.39 -17.62
C GLY A 36 -12.46 1.27 -17.12
N GLY A 37 -12.97 0.44 -16.19
CA GLY A 37 -12.24 -0.72 -15.64
C GLY A 37 -12.22 -1.97 -16.52
N GLY A 38 -12.94 -1.99 -17.64
CA GLY A 38 -12.93 -3.06 -18.63
C GLY A 38 -13.92 -4.21 -18.38
N SER A 39 -14.87 -4.09 -17.45
CA SER A 39 -15.75 -5.22 -17.10
C SER A 39 -16.66 -5.67 -18.25
N LEU A 40 -17.26 -4.74 -19.00
CA LEU A 40 -18.10 -5.07 -20.16
C LEU A 40 -17.30 -5.69 -21.32
N PRO A 41 -16.18 -5.08 -21.79
CA PRO A 41 -15.41 -5.68 -22.88
C PRO A 41 -14.75 -7.01 -22.47
N LEU A 42 -14.36 -7.18 -21.20
CA LEU A 42 -13.87 -8.47 -20.69
C LEU A 42 -14.92 -9.56 -20.81
N GLU A 43 -16.13 -9.34 -20.32
CA GLU A 43 -17.19 -10.36 -20.38
C GLU A 43 -17.64 -10.61 -21.83
N ALA A 44 -17.71 -9.58 -22.67
CA ALA A 44 -17.98 -9.75 -24.10
C ALA A 44 -16.92 -10.65 -24.78
N ALA A 45 -15.63 -10.35 -24.60
CA ALA A 45 -14.54 -11.16 -25.15
C ALA A 45 -14.55 -12.58 -24.59
N ARG A 46 -14.82 -12.73 -23.29
CA ARG A 46 -14.91 -14.02 -22.61
C ARG A 46 -16.05 -14.89 -23.15
N LEU A 47 -17.16 -14.28 -23.57
CA LEU A 47 -18.29 -14.93 -24.24
C LEU A 47 -18.08 -15.14 -25.74
N GLY A 48 -16.90 -14.82 -26.27
CA GLY A 48 -16.52 -15.08 -27.66
C GLY A 48 -16.91 -13.97 -28.64
N ALA A 49 -17.30 -12.79 -28.16
CA ALA A 49 -17.53 -11.62 -29.02
C ALA A 49 -16.20 -10.94 -29.42
N GLU A 50 -16.19 -10.27 -30.56
CA GLU A 50 -15.14 -9.32 -30.94
C GLU A 50 -15.38 -7.99 -30.20
N ALA A 51 -14.70 -7.79 -29.08
CA ALA A 51 -14.87 -6.62 -28.23
C ALA A 51 -13.89 -5.50 -28.60
N HIS A 52 -14.43 -4.31 -28.86
CA HIS A 52 -13.69 -3.07 -29.02
C HIS A 52 -14.01 -2.16 -27.83
N THR A 53 -12.99 -1.55 -27.23
CA THR A 53 -13.18 -0.63 -26.11
C THR A 53 -12.25 0.56 -26.23
N LEU A 54 -12.70 1.71 -25.75
CA LEU A 54 -11.89 2.92 -25.65
C LEU A 54 -12.23 3.69 -24.38
N ASP A 55 -11.31 4.54 -23.96
CA ASP A 55 -11.52 5.50 -22.88
C ASP A 55 -10.60 6.71 -23.13
N LEU A 56 -11.06 7.89 -22.74
CA LEU A 56 -10.24 9.11 -22.81
C LEU A 56 -9.21 9.14 -21.67
N ASN A 57 -9.54 8.53 -20.53
CA ASN A 57 -8.67 8.51 -19.37
C ASN A 57 -7.53 7.48 -19.59
N PRO A 58 -6.25 7.91 -19.63
CA PRO A 58 -5.14 6.99 -19.84
C PRO A 58 -5.02 5.92 -18.74
N VAL A 59 -5.47 6.21 -17.51
CA VAL A 59 -5.48 5.23 -16.41
C VAL A 59 -6.50 4.12 -16.67
N ALA A 60 -7.66 4.45 -17.25
CA ALA A 60 -8.65 3.48 -17.67
C ALA A 60 -8.11 2.59 -18.80
N VAL A 61 -7.40 3.19 -19.76
CA VAL A 61 -6.73 2.43 -20.84
C VAL A 61 -5.70 1.44 -20.27
N LEU A 62 -4.82 1.87 -19.37
CA LEU A 62 -3.86 0.97 -18.70
C LEU A 62 -4.58 -0.13 -17.92
N THR A 63 -5.68 0.20 -17.24
CA THR A 63 -6.49 -0.80 -16.53
C THR A 63 -7.04 -1.84 -17.50
N MET A 64 -7.61 -1.41 -18.63
CA MET A 64 -8.14 -2.33 -19.65
C MET A 64 -7.06 -3.15 -20.35
N LEU A 65 -5.85 -2.61 -20.54
CA LEU A 65 -4.72 -3.42 -21.01
C LEU A 65 -4.45 -4.58 -20.05
N ALA A 66 -4.43 -4.31 -18.74
CA ALA A 66 -4.17 -5.33 -17.72
C ALA A 66 -5.38 -6.26 -17.44
N THR A 67 -6.62 -5.81 -17.59
CA THR A 67 -7.81 -6.60 -17.24
C THR A 67 -8.45 -7.31 -18.43
N VAL A 68 -8.31 -6.75 -19.64
CA VAL A 68 -8.93 -7.24 -20.86
C VAL A 68 -7.87 -7.78 -21.81
N ASP A 69 -7.00 -6.93 -22.34
CA ASP A 69 -6.17 -7.26 -23.50
C ASP A 69 -5.03 -8.25 -23.19
N TYR A 70 -4.12 -7.90 -22.28
CA TYR A 70 -2.94 -8.69 -21.96
C TYR A 70 -3.25 -10.13 -21.49
N PRO A 71 -4.29 -10.38 -20.67
CA PRO A 71 -4.68 -11.75 -20.33
C PRO A 71 -4.99 -12.63 -21.54
N PHE A 72 -5.64 -12.10 -22.58
CA PHE A 72 -5.93 -12.86 -23.80
C PHE A 72 -4.72 -12.92 -24.73
N ARG A 73 -4.10 -11.78 -25.02
CA ARG A 73 -2.99 -11.66 -25.97
C ARG A 73 -1.77 -12.48 -25.54
N PHE A 74 -1.48 -12.47 -24.23
CA PHE A 74 -0.29 -13.12 -23.67
C PHE A 74 -0.60 -14.41 -22.91
N ALA A 75 -1.74 -15.04 -23.16
CA ALA A 75 -2.14 -16.28 -22.49
C ALA A 75 -1.15 -17.44 -22.73
N THR A 76 -0.56 -17.51 -23.93
CA THR A 76 0.34 -18.58 -24.37
C THR A 76 1.76 -18.10 -24.69
N THR A 77 2.05 -16.83 -24.42
CA THR A 77 3.37 -16.22 -24.65
C THR A 77 4.41 -16.81 -23.70
N GLN A 78 5.63 -17.04 -24.20
CA GLN A 78 6.78 -17.42 -23.38
C GLN A 78 7.46 -16.15 -22.87
N PHE A 79 7.55 -16.00 -21.55
CA PHE A 79 8.23 -14.89 -20.89
C PHE A 79 9.54 -15.36 -20.27
N PRO A 80 10.59 -14.54 -20.24
CA PRO A 80 11.81 -14.87 -19.50
C PRO A 80 11.55 -14.92 -18.00
N VAL A 81 12.23 -15.86 -17.34
CA VAL A 81 12.27 -15.96 -15.88
C VAL A 81 13.33 -14.98 -15.34
N PRO A 82 13.06 -14.23 -14.25
CA PRO A 82 14.03 -13.31 -13.67
C PRO A 82 15.32 -14.02 -13.19
N PRO A 83 16.46 -13.31 -13.14
CA PRO A 83 17.72 -13.88 -12.67
C PRO A 83 17.64 -14.19 -11.17
N GLY A 84 18.36 -15.23 -10.72
CA GLY A 84 18.38 -15.63 -9.30
C GLY A 84 17.13 -16.36 -8.80
N SER A 85 16.17 -16.63 -9.69
CA SER A 85 14.93 -17.41 -9.45
C SER A 85 15.15 -18.88 -9.09
N SER A 86 16.39 -19.35 -9.01
CA SER A 86 16.75 -20.64 -8.41
C SER A 86 16.60 -20.64 -6.88
N ALA A 87 16.48 -19.46 -6.24
CA ALA A 87 16.16 -19.33 -4.83
C ALA A 87 14.66 -19.54 -4.59
N LYS A 88 14.30 -20.40 -3.61
CA LYS A 88 12.91 -20.62 -3.17
C LYS A 88 12.23 -19.28 -2.87
N THR A 89 11.31 -18.85 -3.73
CA THR A 89 10.45 -17.71 -3.40
C THR A 89 9.42 -18.15 -2.35
N LEU A 90 8.80 -17.21 -1.64
CA LEU A 90 7.66 -17.49 -0.74
C LEU A 90 6.48 -18.21 -1.43
N PHE A 91 6.49 -18.26 -2.76
CA PHE A 91 5.43 -18.83 -3.61
C PHE A 91 5.89 -20.02 -4.46
N ASP A 92 7.17 -20.38 -4.48
CA ASP A 92 7.70 -21.52 -5.24
C ASP A 92 8.24 -22.63 -4.33
N ASN A 93 7.61 -23.81 -4.43
CA ASN A 93 8.14 -25.06 -3.88
C ASN A 93 9.05 -25.81 -4.87
N GLN A 94 9.29 -25.28 -6.08
CA GLN A 94 10.13 -25.92 -7.09
C GLN A 94 11.05 -24.92 -7.77
N SER A 95 12.35 -25.08 -7.58
CA SER A 95 13.37 -24.44 -8.42
C SER A 95 13.42 -25.19 -9.75
N SER A 96 12.64 -24.78 -10.75
CA SER A 96 12.83 -25.27 -12.11
C SER A 96 13.97 -24.47 -12.76
N GLY A 97 14.97 -25.16 -13.33
CA GLY A 97 16.04 -24.54 -14.12
C GLY A 97 15.56 -24.02 -15.48
N GLU A 98 14.30 -23.62 -15.57
CA GLU A 98 13.64 -23.14 -16.79
C GLU A 98 14.03 -21.69 -17.04
N SER A 99 14.37 -21.38 -18.29
CA SER A 99 14.69 -20.01 -18.73
C SER A 99 13.44 -19.18 -19.02
N THR A 100 12.28 -19.83 -19.20
CA THR A 100 11.02 -19.18 -19.58
C THR A 100 9.82 -19.78 -18.87
N VAL A 101 8.73 -19.01 -18.76
CA VAL A 101 7.41 -19.45 -18.29
C VAL A 101 6.32 -19.09 -19.29
N THR A 102 5.27 -19.91 -19.35
CA THR A 102 4.13 -19.67 -20.24
C THR A 102 3.07 -18.81 -19.55
N GLY A 103 2.65 -17.74 -20.21
CA GLY A 103 1.52 -16.92 -19.80
C GLY A 103 1.89 -15.78 -18.87
N ILE A 104 1.23 -14.64 -19.06
CA ILE A 104 1.50 -13.41 -18.30
C ILE A 104 1.28 -13.57 -16.79
N ALA A 105 0.32 -14.38 -16.36
CA ALA A 105 0.02 -14.58 -14.94
C ALA A 105 1.19 -15.25 -14.18
N GLU A 106 1.82 -16.26 -14.77
CA GLU A 106 2.99 -16.92 -14.18
C GLU A 106 4.23 -16.03 -14.28
N ALA A 107 4.41 -15.34 -15.41
CA ALA A 107 5.48 -14.35 -15.55
C ALA A 107 5.43 -13.29 -14.43
N VAL A 108 4.27 -12.68 -14.21
CA VAL A 108 4.07 -11.69 -13.14
C VAL A 108 4.34 -12.29 -11.76
N ARG A 109 3.95 -13.55 -11.51
CA ARG A 109 4.25 -14.24 -10.25
C ARG A 109 5.76 -14.34 -10.02
N ARG A 110 6.53 -14.82 -11.01
CA ARG A 110 8.00 -14.94 -10.89
C ARG A 110 8.66 -13.58 -10.71
N TRP A 111 8.29 -12.59 -11.52
CA TRP A 111 8.84 -11.24 -11.44
C TRP A 111 8.45 -10.51 -10.15
N SER A 112 7.28 -10.79 -9.57
CA SER A 112 6.90 -10.27 -8.25
C SER A 112 7.79 -10.82 -7.12
N GLY A 113 8.20 -12.09 -7.21
CA GLY A 113 9.18 -12.68 -6.30
C GLY A 113 10.55 -12.02 -6.43
N TRP A 114 10.97 -11.72 -7.66
CA TRP A 114 12.21 -10.98 -7.91
C TRP A 114 12.15 -9.56 -7.32
N VAL A 115 11.05 -8.83 -7.54
CA VAL A 115 10.84 -7.49 -6.94
C VAL A 115 10.89 -7.58 -5.41
N TYR A 116 10.28 -8.60 -4.81
CA TYR A 116 10.34 -8.80 -3.36
C TYR A 116 11.79 -8.89 -2.85
N HIS A 117 12.62 -9.74 -3.45
CA HIS A 117 14.03 -9.87 -3.05
C HIS A 117 14.84 -8.60 -3.32
N TYR A 118 14.67 -7.99 -4.50
CA TYR A 118 15.32 -6.73 -4.86
C TYR A 118 15.06 -5.63 -3.81
N VAL A 119 13.81 -5.52 -3.36
CA VAL A 119 13.38 -4.53 -2.38
C VAL A 119 13.87 -4.91 -0.98
N ALA A 120 13.68 -6.17 -0.55
CA ALA A 120 14.08 -6.64 0.77
C ALA A 120 15.56 -6.37 1.05
N GLU A 121 16.45 -6.73 0.13
CA GLU A 121 17.89 -6.48 0.24
C GLU A 121 18.25 -5.00 0.49
N ARG A 122 17.40 -4.07 0.03
CA ARG A 122 17.64 -2.62 0.11
C ARG A 122 17.02 -1.97 1.34
N ILE A 123 15.94 -2.52 1.88
CA ILE A 123 15.18 -1.86 2.95
C ILE A 123 15.04 -2.67 4.24
N GLU A 124 15.30 -3.98 4.25
CA GLU A 124 15.04 -4.86 5.41
C GLU A 124 15.73 -4.39 6.69
N LYS A 125 16.95 -3.83 6.58
CA LYS A 125 17.70 -3.21 7.69
C LYS A 125 16.90 -2.13 8.46
N PHE A 126 15.92 -1.49 7.83
CA PHE A 126 15.07 -0.47 8.45
C PHE A 126 13.82 -1.04 9.15
N TYR A 127 13.71 -2.37 9.18
CA TYR A 127 12.59 -3.14 9.75
C TYR A 127 13.06 -4.28 10.67
N GLU A 128 14.31 -4.23 11.13
CA GLU A 128 14.87 -5.24 12.03
C GLU A 128 14.23 -5.19 13.41
N SER A 129 13.98 -6.37 13.98
CA SER A 129 13.58 -6.54 15.38
C SER A 129 14.76 -7.09 16.17
N GLU A 130 14.98 -6.60 17.38
CA GLU A 130 15.96 -7.16 18.33
C GLU A 130 15.71 -8.65 18.62
N SER A 131 14.46 -9.11 18.48
CA SER A 131 14.08 -10.52 18.67
C SER A 131 14.24 -11.38 17.41
N GLY A 132 14.62 -10.78 16.28
CA GLY A 132 14.62 -11.42 14.96
C GLY A 132 13.22 -11.66 14.39
N ALA A 133 12.16 -11.22 15.07
CA ALA A 133 10.79 -11.36 14.58
C ALA A 133 10.50 -10.39 13.42
N THR A 134 9.74 -10.83 12.42
CA THR A 134 9.28 -9.95 11.35
C THR A 134 8.36 -8.87 11.92
N ILE A 135 8.70 -7.60 11.69
CA ILE A 135 7.83 -6.49 12.07
C ILE A 135 6.69 -6.37 11.05
N VAL A 136 5.46 -6.35 11.56
CA VAL A 136 4.22 -6.29 10.77
C VAL A 136 3.72 -4.86 10.63
N ALA A 137 3.80 -4.08 11.71
CA ALA A 137 3.34 -2.69 11.71
C ALA A 137 4.02 -1.87 12.80
N TYR A 138 4.06 -0.56 12.58
CA TYR A 138 4.42 0.44 13.58
C TYR A 138 3.25 1.38 13.77
N PHE A 139 2.94 1.72 15.02
CA PHE A 139 1.85 2.63 15.35
C PHE A 139 2.41 4.01 15.64
N TRP A 140 1.77 5.00 15.02
CA TRP A 140 2.21 6.39 15.06
C TRP A 140 1.06 7.32 15.42
N ALA A 141 1.36 8.37 16.17
CA ALA A 141 0.48 9.49 16.40
C ALA A 141 1.15 10.78 15.90
N LYS A 142 0.41 11.63 15.18
CA LYS A 142 0.81 13.04 15.06
C LYS A 142 0.73 13.68 16.45
N THR A 143 1.60 14.63 16.74
CA THR A 143 1.56 15.36 18.02
C THR A 143 1.35 16.85 17.81
N VAL A 144 0.73 17.51 18.78
CA VAL A 144 0.62 18.98 18.88
C VAL A 144 1.12 19.43 20.24
N GLU A 145 1.59 20.67 20.34
CA GLU A 145 2.05 21.27 21.59
C GLU A 145 0.85 21.74 22.44
N CYS A 146 0.90 21.51 23.75
CA CYS A 146 -0.13 22.02 24.67
C CYS A 146 -0.16 23.56 24.67
N THR A 147 -1.35 24.15 24.58
CA THR A 147 -1.53 25.63 24.59
C THR A 147 -1.41 26.28 25.97
N ASN A 148 -1.40 25.47 27.03
CA ASN A 148 -1.15 25.93 28.39
C ASN A 148 0.35 26.22 28.56
N PRO A 149 0.76 27.48 28.80
CA PRO A 149 2.18 27.85 28.92
C PRO A 149 2.92 27.18 30.08
N SER A 150 2.20 26.75 31.13
CA SER A 150 2.80 26.00 32.24
C SER A 150 3.01 24.51 31.92
N CYS A 151 2.45 24.02 30.81
CA CYS A 151 2.57 22.63 30.38
C CYS A 151 3.48 22.50 29.16
N SER A 152 3.12 23.10 28.02
CA SER A 152 3.87 23.04 26.73
C SER A 152 4.34 21.67 26.23
N HIS A 153 3.95 20.57 26.89
CA HIS A 153 4.27 19.20 26.45
C HIS A 153 3.56 18.81 25.16
N GLN A 154 4.10 17.81 24.48
CA GLN A 154 3.50 17.21 23.29
C GLN A 154 2.25 16.41 23.66
N ILE A 155 1.23 16.49 22.81
CA ILE A 155 -0.04 15.79 22.96
C ILE A 155 -0.22 14.91 21.73
N PRO A 156 -0.32 13.58 21.88
CA PRO A 156 -0.53 12.70 20.75
C PRO A 156 -1.97 12.83 20.28
N MET A 157 -2.20 12.77 18.98
CA MET A 157 -3.52 12.88 18.35
C MET A 157 -4.09 11.48 18.12
N LEU A 158 -4.74 10.93 19.15
CA LEU A 158 -5.26 9.55 19.14
C LEU A 158 -6.78 9.56 19.16
N ALA A 159 -7.43 8.97 18.15
CA ALA A 159 -8.88 8.83 18.13
C ALA A 159 -9.38 7.72 19.07
N HIS A 160 -8.62 6.62 19.15
CA HIS A 160 -8.87 5.47 20.01
C HIS A 160 -7.53 4.81 20.37
N ARG A 161 -7.57 3.82 21.27
CA ARG A 161 -6.40 3.13 21.81
C ARG A 161 -6.46 1.60 21.66
N TRP A 162 -7.37 1.11 20.82
CA TRP A 162 -7.42 -0.30 20.43
C TRP A 162 -6.27 -0.71 19.51
N LEU A 163 -5.60 -1.83 19.80
CA LEU A 163 -4.63 -2.51 18.92
C LEU A 163 -5.26 -3.71 18.20
N SER A 164 -6.10 -4.48 18.89
CA SER A 164 -6.80 -5.63 18.33
C SER A 164 -8.17 -5.84 18.97
N ARG A 165 -9.19 -6.06 18.14
CA ARG A 165 -10.58 -6.39 18.55
C ARG A 165 -11.10 -7.63 17.82
N ARG A 166 -10.23 -8.59 17.52
CA ARG A 166 -10.60 -9.79 16.77
C ARG A 166 -11.61 -10.62 17.56
N LYS A 167 -12.66 -11.10 16.87
CA LYS A 167 -13.65 -12.01 17.46
C LYS A 167 -12.95 -13.28 17.98
N ASN A 168 -13.39 -13.78 19.14
CA ASN A 168 -12.86 -14.99 19.80
C ASN A 168 -11.36 -14.91 20.19
N LYS A 169 -10.80 -13.70 20.34
CA LYS A 169 -9.47 -13.47 20.90
C LYS A 169 -9.57 -12.41 22.00
N PRO A 170 -8.72 -12.45 23.05
CA PRO A 170 -8.65 -11.36 24.01
C PRO A 170 -8.39 -10.03 23.28
N PRO A 171 -9.17 -8.98 23.56
CA PRO A 171 -8.90 -7.66 22.99
C PRO A 171 -7.56 -7.13 23.52
N ILE A 172 -6.90 -6.31 22.71
CA ILE A 172 -5.62 -5.69 23.06
C ILE A 172 -5.75 -4.19 22.82
N ALA A 173 -5.33 -3.40 23.81
CA ALA A 173 -5.32 -1.95 23.77
C ALA A 173 -4.01 -1.41 24.36
N TYR A 174 -3.86 -0.09 24.38
CA TYR A 174 -2.76 0.55 25.09
C TYR A 174 -3.24 1.72 25.96
N ARG A 175 -2.53 1.97 27.05
CA ARG A 175 -2.69 3.13 27.93
C ARG A 175 -1.54 4.09 27.74
N VAL A 176 -1.87 5.34 27.46
CA VAL A 176 -0.87 6.41 27.43
C VAL A 176 -0.52 6.77 28.86
N ARG A 177 0.74 6.57 29.23
CA ARG A 177 1.33 7.00 30.50
C ARG A 177 2.17 8.24 30.22
N VAL A 178 2.08 9.20 31.13
CA VAL A 178 2.85 10.44 31.06
C VAL A 178 3.67 10.63 32.32
N ASP A 179 4.84 11.24 32.18
CA ASP A 179 5.65 11.67 33.32
C ASP A 179 5.65 13.21 33.48
N GLY A 180 6.26 13.68 34.57
CA GLY A 180 6.35 15.10 34.89
C GLY A 180 7.30 15.90 33.99
N SER A 181 8.15 15.24 33.21
CA SER A 181 9.07 15.88 32.26
C SER A 181 8.48 16.03 30.85
N GLY A 182 7.24 15.57 30.65
CA GLY A 182 6.60 15.56 29.33
C GLY A 182 6.82 14.28 28.53
N GLY A 183 7.50 13.29 29.11
CA GLY A 183 7.67 11.98 28.50
C GLY A 183 6.34 11.24 28.39
N MET A 184 6.21 10.44 27.33
CA MET A 184 5.04 9.63 27.05
C MET A 184 5.45 8.20 26.74
N THR A 185 4.75 7.24 27.32
CA THR A 185 4.90 5.80 27.02
C THR A 185 3.52 5.19 26.77
N ALA A 186 3.51 4.06 26.06
CA ALA A 186 2.31 3.27 25.81
C ALA A 186 2.45 1.91 26.51
N GLU A 187 1.56 1.66 27.47
CA GLU A 187 1.48 0.42 28.23
C GLU A 187 0.43 -0.48 27.58
N ILE A 188 0.81 -1.69 27.17
CA ILE A 188 -0.13 -2.64 26.56
C ILE A 188 -1.07 -3.22 27.62
N LEU A 189 -2.35 -3.30 27.26
CA LEU A 189 -3.41 -3.91 28.06
C LEU A 189 -4.03 -5.06 27.26
N GLU A 190 -4.37 -6.17 27.93
CA GLU A 190 -4.99 -7.34 27.33
C GLU A 190 -6.26 -7.74 28.07
N GLY A 191 -7.21 -8.36 27.36
CA GLY A 191 -8.39 -8.96 27.98
C GLY A 191 -9.28 -7.93 28.69
N ASP A 192 -9.65 -8.23 29.93
CA ASP A 192 -10.56 -7.40 30.72
C ASP A 192 -9.95 -6.03 31.08
N ASP A 193 -8.62 -5.96 31.24
CA ASP A 193 -7.92 -4.69 31.50
C ASP A 193 -8.04 -3.74 30.30
N ALA A 194 -7.95 -4.30 29.09
CA ALA A 194 -8.14 -3.52 27.86
C ALA A 194 -9.57 -2.97 27.74
N VAL A 195 -10.58 -3.73 28.16
CA VAL A 195 -11.98 -3.29 28.09
C VAL A 195 -12.29 -2.24 29.16
N THR A 196 -11.81 -2.45 30.38
CA THR A 196 -12.08 -1.58 31.54
C THR A 196 -11.48 -0.19 31.37
N ASP A 197 -10.40 -0.07 30.60
CA ASP A 197 -9.69 1.18 30.35
C ASP A 197 -10.40 2.15 29.38
N ASP A 198 -11.53 1.74 28.80
CA ASP A 198 -12.28 2.50 27.79
C ASP A 198 -11.41 3.06 26.65
N PRO A 199 -10.71 2.19 25.89
CA PRO A 199 -9.82 2.59 24.81
C PRO A 199 -10.56 3.05 23.56
N SER A 200 -11.90 3.12 23.59
CA SER A 200 -12.66 3.83 22.54
C SER A 200 -12.46 5.34 22.60
N ASN A 201 -12.02 5.85 23.75
CA ASN A 201 -11.66 7.25 23.95
C ASN A 201 -10.14 7.43 23.93
N GLY A 202 -9.65 8.13 22.91
CA GLY A 202 -8.29 8.64 22.85
C GLY A 202 -8.19 10.09 23.34
N THR A 203 -7.06 10.73 23.04
CA THR A 203 -6.82 12.15 23.33
C THR A 203 -7.54 13.08 22.35
N MET A 204 -8.00 12.60 21.20
CA MET A 204 -8.69 13.39 20.18
C MET A 204 -10.12 12.92 19.96
N ALA A 205 -11.07 13.86 19.94
CA ALA A 205 -12.44 13.64 19.46
C ALA A 205 -12.93 14.84 18.64
N ARG A 206 -13.44 14.59 17.43
CA ARG A 206 -14.00 15.62 16.53
C ARG A 206 -13.04 16.82 16.32
N GLY A 207 -11.74 16.55 16.26
CA GLY A 207 -10.69 17.55 16.07
C GLY A 207 -10.28 18.32 17.33
N SER A 208 -10.99 18.17 18.45
CA SER A 208 -10.54 18.69 19.74
C SER A 208 -9.59 17.68 20.39
N THR A 209 -8.53 18.18 21.03
CA THR A 209 -7.45 17.34 21.58
C THR A 209 -7.20 17.65 23.05
N LYS A 210 -7.45 16.69 23.93
CA LYS A 210 -7.22 16.77 25.37
C LYS A 210 -5.76 16.44 25.71
N CYS A 211 -5.12 17.30 26.49
CA CYS A 211 -3.77 17.07 26.97
C CYS A 211 -3.75 15.94 28.01
N PRO A 212 -2.87 14.93 27.90
CA PRO A 212 -2.71 13.91 28.93
C PRO A 212 -1.86 14.41 30.13
N HIS A 213 -1.08 15.47 29.97
CA HIS A 213 -0.21 16.02 31.02
C HIS A 213 -0.90 17.04 31.94
N CYS A 214 -2.01 17.67 31.50
CA CYS A 214 -2.73 18.67 32.29
C CYS A 214 -4.24 18.68 31.94
N THR A 215 -4.99 19.65 32.45
CA THR A 215 -6.44 19.76 32.22
C THR A 215 -6.82 20.46 30.91
N GLU A 216 -5.84 20.97 30.16
CA GLU A 216 -6.08 21.75 28.95
C GLU A 216 -6.67 20.89 27.81
N THR A 217 -7.59 21.49 27.05
CA THR A 217 -8.16 20.88 25.84
C THR A 217 -8.09 21.86 24.69
N LEU A 218 -7.33 21.50 23.66
CA LEU A 218 -7.17 22.30 22.46
C LEU A 218 -8.43 22.20 21.60
N LYS A 219 -8.90 23.33 21.13
CA LYS A 219 -9.98 23.44 20.15
C LYS A 219 -9.47 23.06 18.75
N PRO A 220 -10.36 22.57 17.84
CA PRO A 220 -9.97 22.19 16.49
C PRO A 220 -9.18 23.28 15.73
N GLU A 221 -9.52 24.55 15.92
CA GLU A 221 -8.84 25.67 15.26
C GLU A 221 -7.41 25.85 15.76
N GLN A 222 -7.17 25.62 17.05
CA GLN A 222 -5.83 25.67 17.64
C GLN A 222 -4.96 24.52 17.13
N VAL A 223 -5.52 23.31 17.05
CA VAL A 223 -4.85 22.13 16.47
C VAL A 223 -4.43 22.41 15.03
N LYS A 224 -5.36 22.86 14.19
CA LYS A 224 -5.09 23.19 12.77
C LYS A 224 -4.08 24.34 12.65
N ALA A 225 -4.18 25.37 13.48
CA ALA A 225 -3.24 26.48 13.44
C ALA A 225 -1.80 26.02 13.76
N GLN A 226 -1.62 25.01 14.63
CA GLN A 226 -0.30 24.43 14.88
C GLN A 226 0.22 23.62 13.70
N THR A 227 -0.63 22.84 13.03
CA THR A 227 -0.20 22.07 11.85
C THR A 227 0.32 22.98 10.74
N TRP A 228 -0.38 24.10 10.49
CA TRP A 228 0.04 25.11 9.50
C TRP A 228 1.30 25.89 9.89
N LYS A 229 1.62 25.96 11.18
CA LYS A 229 2.88 26.57 11.68
C LYS A 229 4.05 25.58 11.71
N GLY A 230 3.87 24.34 11.25
CA GLY A 230 4.88 23.29 11.31
C GLY A 230 5.21 22.84 12.74
N LYS A 231 4.37 23.14 13.73
CA LYS A 231 4.58 22.80 15.15
C LYS A 231 4.10 21.38 15.51
N THR A 232 4.07 20.47 14.55
CA THR A 232 3.60 19.10 14.76
C THR A 232 4.75 18.12 14.79
N GLY A 233 4.74 17.21 15.76
CA GLY A 233 5.66 16.08 15.83
C GLY A 233 5.00 14.78 15.42
N ARG A 234 5.76 13.69 15.62
CA ARG A 234 5.31 12.31 15.44
C ARG A 234 5.83 11.48 16.60
N TRP A 235 4.98 10.60 17.11
CA TRP A 235 5.33 9.67 18.19
C TRP A 235 5.10 8.24 17.69
N MET A 236 6.18 7.47 17.53
CA MET A 236 6.11 6.02 17.36
C MET A 236 5.98 5.41 18.75
N PHE A 237 4.91 4.66 19.00
CA PHE A 237 4.58 4.23 20.36
C PHE A 237 4.42 2.71 20.51
N GLU A 238 4.04 1.99 19.46
CA GLU A 238 3.91 0.52 19.49
C GLU A 238 4.45 -0.10 18.20
N VAL A 239 4.87 -1.37 18.32
CA VAL A 239 5.32 -2.22 17.23
C VAL A 239 4.57 -3.54 17.30
N ALA A 240 4.08 -4.00 16.15
CA ALA A 240 3.48 -5.32 15.98
C ALA A 240 4.50 -6.26 15.36
N GLU A 241 4.80 -7.36 16.04
CA GLU A 241 5.74 -8.39 15.60
C GLU A 241 5.02 -9.69 15.28
N LYS A 242 5.43 -10.36 14.21
CA LYS A 242 4.90 -11.66 13.84
C LYS A 242 5.40 -12.71 14.82
N ILE A 243 4.48 -13.49 15.36
CA ILE A 243 4.78 -14.69 16.17
C ILE A 243 4.09 -15.90 15.54
N ASN A 244 4.54 -17.12 15.87
CA ASN A 244 3.91 -18.33 15.37
C ASN A 244 3.09 -19.03 16.47
N PRO A 245 1.74 -19.00 16.43
CA PRO A 245 0.87 -18.24 15.52
C PRO A 245 0.50 -16.83 16.05
N GLY A 246 0.36 -15.86 15.15
CA GLY A 246 -0.27 -14.57 15.44
C GLY A 246 0.65 -13.34 15.40
N VAL A 247 0.29 -12.33 16.18
CA VAL A 247 1.00 -11.06 16.29
C VAL A 247 1.10 -10.70 17.77
N ARG A 248 2.28 -10.29 18.21
CA ARG A 248 2.53 -9.71 19.53
C ARG A 248 2.70 -8.21 19.36
N PHE A 249 2.20 -7.43 20.31
CA PHE A 249 2.46 -5.99 20.39
C PHE A 249 3.53 -5.74 21.44
N ARG A 250 4.36 -4.73 21.23
CA ARG A 250 5.32 -4.21 22.21
C ARG A 250 5.50 -2.71 22.03
N SER A 251 5.86 -2.02 23.10
CA SER A 251 6.25 -0.61 23.01
C SER A 251 7.42 -0.43 22.03
N ALA A 252 7.42 0.71 21.34
CA ALA A 252 8.54 1.11 20.49
C ALA A 252 9.80 1.37 21.35
N THR A 253 10.95 0.90 20.87
CA THR A 253 12.25 1.07 21.52
C THR A 253 13.06 2.16 20.84
N ALA A 254 14.20 2.51 21.45
CA ALA A 254 15.18 3.41 20.83
C ALA A 254 15.72 2.83 19.51
N ALA A 255 15.85 1.51 19.39
CA ALA A 255 16.28 0.85 18.15
C ALA A 255 15.25 1.04 17.02
N ASP A 256 13.95 0.92 17.30
CA ASP A 256 12.91 1.18 16.29
C ASP A 256 12.93 2.63 15.78
N THR A 257 13.19 3.58 16.70
CA THR A 257 13.30 5.01 16.38
C THR A 257 14.55 5.27 15.54
N HIS A 258 15.67 4.66 15.90
CA HIS A 258 16.92 4.76 15.17
C HIS A 258 16.79 4.20 13.74
N ALA A 259 16.18 3.02 13.56
CA ALA A 259 15.95 2.44 12.25
C ALA A 259 15.06 3.35 11.35
N PHE A 260 14.10 4.05 11.95
CA PHE A 260 13.30 5.05 11.23
C PHE A 260 14.12 6.29 10.83
N GLU A 261 15.02 6.77 11.69
CA GLU A 261 15.92 7.88 11.40
C GLU A 261 16.91 7.52 10.28
N GLU A 262 17.51 6.33 10.32
CA GLU A 262 18.38 5.84 9.25
C GLU A 262 17.65 5.72 7.91
N ALA A 263 16.40 5.22 7.91
CA ALA A 263 15.56 5.20 6.71
C ALA A 263 15.28 6.62 6.19
N SER A 264 15.14 7.59 7.10
CA SER A 264 14.93 9.00 6.73
C SER A 264 16.18 9.62 6.11
N GLN A 265 17.35 9.29 6.64
CA GLN A 265 18.64 9.73 6.09
C GLN A 265 18.89 9.11 4.72
N GLU A 266 18.62 7.81 4.54
CA GLU A 266 18.76 7.13 3.25
C GLU A 266 17.82 7.72 2.19
N LEU A 267 16.56 8.04 2.55
CA LEU A 267 15.66 8.76 1.65
C LEU A 267 16.23 10.13 1.26
N GLY A 268 16.73 10.90 2.24
CA GLY A 268 17.35 12.21 2.00
C GLY A 268 18.51 12.12 1.02
N ARG A 269 19.43 11.17 1.24
CA ARG A 269 20.56 10.89 0.34
C ARG A 269 20.09 10.59 -1.08
N ARG A 270 19.08 9.73 -1.26
CA ARG A 270 18.54 9.39 -2.58
C ARG A 270 17.90 10.59 -3.28
N ILE A 271 17.19 11.44 -2.55
CA ILE A 271 16.60 12.67 -3.10
C ILE A 271 17.70 13.61 -3.58
N GLU A 272 18.78 13.78 -2.80
CA GLU A 272 19.93 14.62 -3.16
C GLU A 272 20.70 14.07 -4.38
N GLU A 273 20.82 12.75 -4.47
CA GLU A 273 21.50 12.07 -5.59
C GLU A 273 20.62 11.92 -6.84
N ASN A 274 19.33 12.26 -6.77
CA ASN A 274 18.41 12.11 -7.90
C ASN A 274 18.83 13.04 -9.05
N PRO A 275 19.25 12.50 -10.21
CA PRO A 275 19.78 13.31 -11.29
C PRO A 275 18.69 14.02 -12.11
N ASP A 276 17.43 13.61 -11.98
CA ASP A 276 16.31 14.14 -12.75
C ASP A 276 15.60 15.28 -11.99
N PRO A 277 15.70 16.53 -12.45
CA PRO A 277 15.02 17.65 -11.80
C PRO A 277 13.52 17.72 -12.10
N PHE A 278 13.02 16.93 -13.07
CA PHE A 278 11.61 16.91 -13.46
C PHE A 278 10.85 15.72 -12.88
N GLU A 279 11.54 14.61 -12.59
CA GLU A 279 10.98 13.44 -11.94
C GLU A 279 11.44 13.34 -10.48
N THR A 280 10.66 13.94 -9.57
CA THR A 280 10.90 13.86 -8.14
C THR A 280 10.68 12.44 -7.61
N LEU A 281 11.60 11.93 -6.78
CA LEU A 281 11.44 10.59 -6.17
C LEU A 281 10.23 10.52 -5.23
N VAL A 282 9.93 11.63 -4.57
CA VAL A 282 8.76 11.79 -3.70
C VAL A 282 7.83 12.81 -4.34
N PRO A 283 6.57 12.45 -4.65
CA PRO A 283 5.64 13.35 -5.33
C PRO A 283 5.45 14.67 -4.59
N ASP A 284 5.72 15.77 -5.28
CA ASP A 284 5.55 17.15 -4.79
C ASP A 284 4.29 17.84 -5.36
N GLU A 285 3.55 17.14 -6.23
CA GLU A 285 2.27 17.58 -6.78
C GLU A 285 1.26 17.92 -5.66
N THR A 286 0.70 19.12 -5.75
CA THR A 286 -0.27 19.63 -4.78
C THR A 286 -1.62 18.92 -4.95
N PHE A 287 -2.33 18.71 -3.85
CA PHE A 287 -3.70 18.19 -3.95
C PHE A 287 -4.57 19.10 -4.84
N PRO A 288 -5.51 18.52 -5.60
CA PRO A 288 -6.55 19.31 -6.27
C PRO A 288 -7.40 20.05 -5.24
N GLU A 289 -8.28 20.95 -5.70
CA GLU A 289 -9.05 21.84 -4.83
C GLU A 289 -9.70 21.09 -3.64
N PRO A 290 -9.65 21.66 -2.41
CA PRO A 290 -10.11 20.98 -1.22
C PRO A 290 -11.52 20.41 -1.33
N GLY A 291 -11.67 19.10 -1.16
CA GLY A 291 -12.96 18.40 -1.17
C GLY A 291 -13.35 17.73 -2.49
N SER A 292 -12.57 17.92 -3.56
CA SER A 292 -12.76 17.22 -4.84
C SER A 292 -12.57 15.70 -4.75
N LEU A 293 -11.77 15.22 -3.78
CA LEU A 293 -11.38 13.82 -3.63
C LEU A 293 -12.11 13.07 -2.50
N GLY A 294 -13.09 13.70 -1.85
CA GLY A 294 -13.74 13.13 -0.65
C GLY A 294 -12.87 13.10 0.62
N ILE A 295 -11.58 13.42 0.50
CA ILE A 295 -10.64 13.62 1.61
C ILE A 295 -10.25 15.10 1.73
N ARG A 296 -9.87 15.54 2.94
CA ARG A 296 -9.44 16.93 3.22
C ARG A 296 -8.12 16.98 4.01
N PRO A 297 -7.02 16.41 3.47
CA PRO A 297 -5.73 16.36 4.16
C PRO A 297 -5.16 17.77 4.44
N THR A 298 -5.48 18.74 3.58
CA THR A 298 -5.07 20.14 3.69
C THR A 298 -5.54 20.81 4.99
N LEU A 299 -6.59 20.32 5.65
CA LEU A 299 -7.00 20.83 6.97
C LEU A 299 -5.90 20.70 8.02
N TYR A 300 -4.96 19.77 7.84
CA TYR A 300 -3.85 19.50 8.73
C TYR A 300 -2.49 19.75 8.05
N ALA A 301 -2.44 20.72 7.13
CA ALA A 301 -1.22 21.17 6.43
C ALA A 301 -0.51 20.07 5.60
N VAL A 302 -1.27 19.07 5.14
CA VAL A 302 -0.80 18.09 4.15
C VAL A 302 -1.25 18.60 2.78
N THR A 303 -0.33 19.22 2.04
CA THR A 303 -0.58 20.01 0.84
C THR A 303 -0.19 19.30 -0.45
N ASN A 304 0.67 18.28 -0.40
CA ASN A 304 1.04 17.46 -1.56
C ASN A 304 0.95 15.96 -1.29
N TRP A 305 0.98 15.17 -2.36
CA TRP A 305 0.83 13.71 -2.28
C TRP A 305 1.94 13.03 -1.48
N GLY A 306 3.19 13.49 -1.58
CA GLY A 306 4.31 12.95 -0.83
C GLY A 306 4.13 13.03 0.68
N GLN A 307 3.54 14.11 1.19
CA GLN A 307 3.32 14.33 2.63
C GLN A 307 2.30 13.38 3.29
N MET A 308 1.59 12.55 2.52
CA MET A 308 0.70 11.51 3.06
C MET A 308 1.46 10.40 3.79
N PHE A 309 2.74 10.23 3.46
CA PHE A 309 3.58 9.15 3.96
C PHE A 309 4.66 9.68 4.91
N ASN A 310 5.13 8.81 5.81
CA ASN A 310 6.38 9.08 6.51
C ASN A 310 7.59 8.71 5.64
N SER A 311 8.77 9.19 6.01
CA SER A 311 10.03 9.00 5.28
C SER A 311 10.35 7.53 5.02
N ARG A 312 10.15 6.65 6.01
CA ARG A 312 10.37 5.21 5.81
C ARG A 312 9.39 4.60 4.80
N GLN A 313 8.12 5.02 4.81
CA GLN A 313 7.13 4.60 3.80
C GLN A 313 7.47 5.14 2.41
N GLN A 314 7.90 6.41 2.31
CA GLN A 314 8.38 7.01 1.07
C GLN A 314 9.57 6.22 0.51
N LEU A 315 10.57 5.90 1.33
CA LEU A 315 11.71 5.09 0.92
C LEU A 315 11.28 3.74 0.36
N ALA A 316 10.34 3.05 1.03
CA ALA A 316 9.82 1.78 0.53
C ALA A 316 9.17 1.95 -0.86
N LEU A 317 8.30 2.95 -1.04
CA LEU A 317 7.63 3.22 -2.32
C LEU A 317 8.62 3.60 -3.44
N VAL A 318 9.66 4.37 -3.12
CA VAL A 318 10.76 4.71 -4.04
C VAL A 318 11.46 3.44 -4.50
N VAL A 319 11.89 2.58 -3.56
CA VAL A 319 12.60 1.34 -3.89
C VAL A 319 11.72 0.35 -4.66
N PHE A 320 10.42 0.26 -4.35
CA PHE A 320 9.49 -0.54 -5.14
C PHE A 320 9.34 0.00 -6.58
N THR A 321 9.26 1.32 -6.75
CA THR A 321 9.15 1.94 -8.07
C THR A 321 10.43 1.73 -8.89
N GLU A 322 11.60 1.85 -8.26
CA GLU A 322 12.89 1.48 -8.85
C GLU A 322 12.90 0.01 -9.29
N ALA A 323 12.42 -0.90 -8.43
CA ALA A 323 12.37 -2.34 -8.73
C ALA A 323 11.50 -2.63 -9.96
N VAL A 324 10.37 -1.94 -10.14
CA VAL A 324 9.55 -2.10 -11.35
C VAL A 324 10.30 -1.65 -12.61
N ARG A 325 11.03 -0.53 -12.54
CA ARG A 325 11.86 -0.04 -13.66
C ARG A 325 13.00 -1.00 -13.99
N GLU A 326 13.62 -1.57 -12.97
CA GLU A 326 14.68 -2.58 -13.17
C GLU A 326 14.12 -3.90 -13.70
N ALA A 327 12.92 -4.32 -13.27
CA ALA A 327 12.26 -5.49 -13.82
C ALA A 327 12.00 -5.34 -15.32
N TYR A 328 11.55 -4.15 -15.77
CA TYR A 328 11.41 -3.84 -17.18
C TYR A 328 12.74 -4.01 -17.96
N ARG A 329 13.81 -3.37 -17.48
CA ARG A 329 15.14 -3.41 -18.11
C ARG A 329 15.69 -4.83 -18.15
N ALA A 330 15.56 -5.57 -17.06
CA ALA A 330 16.03 -6.94 -16.95
C ALA A 330 15.24 -7.89 -17.87
N ALA A 331 13.91 -7.74 -17.97
CA ALA A 331 13.10 -8.54 -18.88
C ALA A 331 13.52 -8.34 -20.34
N LEU A 332 13.76 -7.09 -20.77
CA LEU A 332 14.29 -6.79 -22.10
C LEU A 332 15.67 -7.41 -22.33
N ALA A 333 16.58 -7.28 -21.35
CA ALA A 333 17.92 -7.85 -21.45
C ALA A 333 17.91 -9.39 -21.56
N LEU A 334 16.88 -10.03 -21.02
CA LEU A 334 16.63 -11.48 -21.11
C LEU A 334 15.87 -11.89 -22.38
N GLY A 335 15.59 -10.95 -23.28
CA GLY A 335 14.99 -11.22 -24.59
C GLY A 335 13.47 -11.10 -24.66
N ALA A 336 12.80 -10.56 -23.64
CA ALA A 336 11.38 -10.20 -23.77
C ALA A 336 11.18 -9.12 -24.85
N GLY A 337 10.08 -9.20 -25.58
CA GLY A 337 9.63 -8.11 -26.44
C GLY A 337 9.26 -6.86 -25.64
N SER A 338 9.25 -5.71 -26.30
CA SER A 338 8.90 -4.42 -25.67
C SER A 338 7.53 -4.45 -25.00
N GLU A 339 6.49 -4.94 -25.69
CA GLU A 339 5.14 -5.04 -25.12
C GLU A 339 5.04 -6.06 -23.99
N GLU A 340 5.81 -7.15 -24.06
CA GLU A 340 5.84 -8.20 -23.03
C GLU A 340 6.44 -7.68 -21.72
N ALA A 341 7.57 -6.96 -21.82
CA ALA A 341 8.19 -6.30 -20.69
C ALA A 341 7.29 -5.20 -20.11
N GLN A 342 6.63 -4.41 -20.97
CA GLN A 342 5.62 -3.42 -20.55
C GLN A 342 4.45 -4.09 -19.80
N ALA A 343 3.95 -5.24 -20.27
CA ALA A 343 2.89 -5.97 -19.61
C ALA A 343 3.29 -6.42 -18.20
N ILE A 344 4.45 -7.06 -18.05
CA ILE A 344 4.99 -7.43 -16.73
C ILE A 344 5.06 -6.19 -15.82
N SER A 345 5.62 -5.10 -16.34
CA SER A 345 5.86 -3.87 -15.58
C SER A 345 4.56 -3.20 -15.14
N LEU A 346 3.53 -3.23 -16.00
CA LEU A 346 2.21 -2.70 -15.68
C LEU A 346 1.58 -3.44 -14.51
N TYR A 347 1.58 -4.78 -14.50
CA TYR A 347 1.05 -5.54 -13.37
C TYR A 347 1.83 -5.28 -12.08
N LEU A 348 3.17 -5.20 -12.15
CA LEU A 348 3.99 -4.87 -10.99
C LEU A 348 3.70 -3.44 -10.48
N ALA A 349 3.53 -2.47 -11.38
CA ALA A 349 3.16 -1.10 -11.03
C ALA A 349 1.78 -1.02 -10.37
N LEU A 350 0.80 -1.81 -10.84
CA LEU A 350 -0.52 -1.91 -10.20
C LEU A 350 -0.42 -2.45 -8.77
N LEU A 351 0.50 -3.39 -8.49
CA LEU A 351 0.76 -3.85 -7.12
C LEU A 351 1.32 -2.73 -6.24
N VAL A 352 2.25 -1.93 -6.77
CA VAL A 352 2.80 -0.75 -6.07
C VAL A 352 1.72 0.29 -5.80
N SER A 353 0.85 0.57 -6.79
CA SER A 353 -0.27 1.48 -6.65
C SER A 353 -1.19 1.08 -5.49
N ARG A 354 -1.49 -0.22 -5.30
CA ARG A 354 -2.30 -0.68 -4.17
C ARG A 354 -1.66 -0.49 -2.79
N MET A 355 -0.33 -0.33 -2.72
CA MET A 355 0.37 -0.02 -1.47
C MET A 355 0.37 1.47 -1.14
N ALA A 356 0.13 2.33 -2.14
CA ALA A 356 0.16 3.78 -2.03
C ALA A 356 -1.24 4.42 -1.87
N ILE A 357 -2.28 3.63 -1.61
CA ILE A 357 -3.68 4.07 -1.43
C ILE A 357 -4.11 4.01 0.04
#